data_AF-J9FGA6-F1
#
_entry.id   AF-J9FGA6-F1
#
_cell.length_a   1.000
_cell.length_b   1.000
_cell.length_c   1.000
_cell.angle_alpha   90.00
_cell.angle_beta   90.00
_cell.angle_gamma   90.00
#
_symmetry.space_group_name_H-M   'P 1'
#
loop_
_entity.id
_entity.type
_entity.pdbx_description
1 polymer ?
#
loop_
_entity_poly.entity_id
_entity_poly.type
_entity_poly.pdbx_seq_one_letter_code
_entity_poly.pdbx_strand_id
1 'polypeptide(L)'
;AGICAAGGNAHILGVMPTPAVSFLTSVVGANAGVVISASHNPFEDNGIKFFSQTGHKLPDAVEDEIASIVATPIDYTKTVRGSSVGRVIYERGMAELYIKHVIGTAYTKLDGLKVVMDCSNGANSEIAPVILRSLGAEVVTIFNEPNGTNINNGCGSTHLEALQKKVVEVGAHVGIANDGDADRCLAVDENGVA
;
A
#
# COMPACT_ATOMS: atom_id res chain seq x y z
N ALA A 1 13.07 4.90 -14.39
CA ALA A 1 14.21 5.41 -15.19
C ALA A 1 15.56 4.98 -14.63
N GLY A 2 15.93 5.42 -13.41
CA GLY A 2 17.24 5.08 -12.80
C GLY A 2 17.54 3.58 -12.74
N ILE A 3 16.56 2.75 -12.33
CA ILE A 3 16.67 1.27 -12.31
C ILE A 3 17.11 0.73 -13.69
N CYS A 4 16.44 1.13 -14.77
CA CYS A 4 16.75 0.67 -16.13
C CYS A 4 18.11 1.17 -16.64
N ALA A 5 18.49 2.40 -16.28
CA ALA A 5 19.80 2.98 -16.62
C ALA A 5 20.97 2.29 -15.91
N ALA A 6 20.70 1.60 -14.80
CA ALA A 6 21.64 0.72 -14.11
C ALA A 6 21.57 -0.75 -14.60
N GLY A 7 20.71 -1.05 -15.57
CA GLY A 7 20.54 -2.40 -16.15
C GLY A 7 19.48 -3.27 -15.48
N GLY A 8 18.80 -2.78 -14.44
CA GLY A 8 17.73 -3.49 -13.76
C GLY A 8 16.38 -3.39 -14.48
N ASN A 9 15.53 -4.42 -14.34
CA ASN A 9 14.15 -4.35 -14.81
C ASN A 9 13.26 -3.69 -13.75
N ALA A 10 12.47 -2.70 -14.15
CA ALA A 10 11.52 -2.01 -13.28
C ALA A 10 10.13 -2.63 -13.47
N HIS A 11 9.67 -3.38 -12.47
CA HIS A 11 8.34 -3.98 -12.43
C HIS A 11 7.35 -2.99 -11.81
N ILE A 12 6.35 -2.56 -12.57
CA ILE A 12 5.35 -1.57 -12.16
C ILE A 12 4.10 -2.30 -11.68
N LEU A 13 3.76 -2.10 -10.40
CA LEU A 13 2.63 -2.75 -9.74
C LEU A 13 1.35 -1.90 -9.73
N GLY A 14 1.45 -0.60 -10.04
CA GLY A 14 0.33 0.34 -9.91
C GLY A 14 0.12 0.83 -8.48
N VAL A 15 -1.11 1.23 -8.15
CA VAL A 15 -1.50 1.66 -6.80
C VAL A 15 -1.67 0.42 -5.92
N MET A 16 -0.79 0.26 -4.94
CA MET A 16 -0.76 -0.91 -4.07
C MET A 16 -0.42 -0.50 -2.63
N PRO A 17 -1.02 -1.14 -1.60
CA PRO A 17 -0.61 -0.97 -0.21
C PRO A 17 0.88 -1.25 -0.01
N THR A 18 1.51 -0.55 0.92
CA THR A 18 2.87 -0.82 1.36
C THR A 18 3.10 -2.31 1.72
N PRO A 19 2.23 -2.98 2.51
CA PRO A 19 2.39 -4.40 2.79
C PRO A 19 2.25 -5.31 1.55
N ALA A 20 1.51 -4.89 0.52
CA ALA A 20 1.42 -5.65 -0.72
C ALA A 20 2.76 -5.65 -1.47
N VAL A 21 3.47 -4.52 -1.52
CA VAL A 21 4.79 -4.45 -2.16
C VAL A 21 5.82 -5.30 -1.40
N SER A 22 5.80 -5.27 -0.06
CA SER A 22 6.62 -6.14 0.78
C SER A 22 6.41 -7.62 0.42
N PHE A 23 5.16 -8.07 0.39
CA PHE A 23 4.80 -9.45 0.00
C PHE A 23 5.23 -9.77 -1.44
N LEU A 24 4.80 -8.95 -2.40
CA LEU A 24 4.97 -9.21 -3.83
C LEU A 24 6.43 -9.22 -4.28
N THR A 25 7.31 -8.47 -3.61
CA THR A 25 8.75 -8.45 -3.90
C THR A 25 9.33 -9.87 -3.93
N SER A 26 9.02 -10.66 -2.91
CA SER A 26 9.45 -12.05 -2.82
C SER A 26 8.73 -12.96 -3.82
N VAL A 27 7.43 -12.72 -4.06
CA VAL A 27 6.58 -13.54 -4.95
C VAL A 27 7.03 -13.45 -6.40
N VAL A 28 7.42 -12.26 -6.86
CA VAL A 28 7.88 -12.04 -8.25
C VAL A 28 9.39 -12.28 -8.40
N GLY A 29 10.09 -12.65 -7.32
CA GLY A 29 11.54 -12.87 -7.34
C GLY A 29 12.35 -11.60 -7.60
N ALA A 30 11.84 -10.43 -7.22
CA ALA A 30 12.55 -9.17 -7.39
C ALA A 30 13.66 -9.01 -6.35
N ASN A 31 14.74 -8.32 -6.73
CA ASN A 31 15.85 -8.04 -5.80
C ASN A 31 15.49 -7.01 -4.71
N ALA A 32 14.53 -6.14 -5.00
CA ALA A 32 14.03 -5.13 -4.08
C ALA A 32 12.61 -4.69 -4.46
N GLY A 33 11.86 -4.26 -3.45
CA GLY A 33 10.57 -3.59 -3.59
C GLY A 33 10.71 -2.11 -3.32
N VAL A 34 9.92 -1.28 -4.01
CA VAL A 34 9.91 0.17 -3.82
C VAL A 34 8.48 0.66 -3.71
N VAL A 35 8.19 1.43 -2.67
CA VAL A 35 6.91 2.13 -2.50
C VAL A 35 7.15 3.63 -2.59
N ILE A 36 6.28 4.33 -3.32
CA ILE A 36 6.25 5.79 -3.38
C ILE A 36 5.02 6.24 -2.58
N SER A 37 5.24 6.64 -1.33
CA SER A 37 4.18 7.13 -0.43
C SER A 37 4.74 7.83 0.80
N ALA A 38 3.96 8.77 1.35
CA ALA A 38 4.16 9.37 2.67
C ALA A 38 3.13 8.90 3.73
N SER A 39 2.54 7.70 3.56
CA SER A 39 1.64 7.06 4.54
C SER A 39 0.41 7.92 4.87
N HIS A 40 0.35 8.51 6.07
CA HIS A 40 -0.76 9.30 6.59
C HIS A 40 -0.63 10.80 6.31
N ASN A 41 0.47 11.23 5.67
CA ASN A 41 0.71 12.64 5.38
C ASN A 41 -0.27 13.20 4.32
N PRO A 42 -0.42 14.53 4.24
CA PRO A 42 -1.17 15.21 3.19
C PRO A 42 -0.65 14.91 1.77
N PHE A 43 -1.46 15.24 0.75
CA PHE A 43 -1.18 14.90 -0.65
C PHE A 43 0.07 15.57 -1.23
N GLU A 44 0.52 16.67 -0.62
CA GLU A 44 1.74 17.40 -1.02
C GLU A 44 3.02 16.63 -0.68
N ASP A 45 2.95 15.75 0.32
CA ASP A 45 4.09 14.98 0.79
C ASP A 45 4.23 13.65 0.04
N ASN A 46 5.48 13.22 -0.16
CA ASN A 46 5.77 11.90 -0.68
C ASN A 46 7.10 11.37 -0.12
N GLY A 47 7.31 10.07 -0.25
CA GLY A 47 8.49 9.38 0.24
C GLY A 47 8.80 8.14 -0.60
N ILE A 48 10.03 7.65 -0.51
CA ILE A 48 10.44 6.40 -1.16
C ILE A 48 10.86 5.43 -0.07
N LYS A 49 10.17 4.28 0.00
CA LYS A 49 10.47 3.19 0.94
C LYS A 49 11.04 2.01 0.16
N PHE A 50 12.07 1.35 0.70
CA PHE A 50 12.68 0.18 0.08
C PHE A 50 12.48 -1.09 0.89
N PHE A 51 12.31 -2.20 0.19
CA PHE A 51 12.25 -3.55 0.73
C PHE A 51 13.35 -4.39 0.08
N SER A 52 13.99 -5.25 0.86
CA SER A 52 14.91 -6.27 0.35
C SER A 52 14.16 -7.35 -0.43
N GLN A 53 14.90 -8.24 -1.11
CA GLN A 53 14.36 -9.43 -1.78
C GLN A 53 13.47 -10.33 -0.90
N THR A 54 13.62 -10.24 0.43
CA THR A 54 12.82 -11.01 1.40
C THR A 54 11.52 -10.31 1.81
N GLY A 55 11.27 -9.09 1.32
CA GLY A 55 10.12 -8.27 1.71
C GLY A 55 10.31 -7.50 3.01
N HIS A 56 11.40 -7.70 3.75
CA HIS A 56 11.76 -6.88 4.92
C HIS A 56 12.39 -5.55 4.50
N LYS A 57 12.34 -4.55 5.40
CA LYS A 57 13.07 -3.28 5.22
C LYS A 57 14.57 -3.53 4.99
N LEU A 58 15.22 -2.58 4.31
CA LEU A 58 16.67 -2.63 4.15
C LEU A 58 17.35 -2.54 5.52
N PRO A 59 18.50 -3.23 5.73
CA PRO A 59 19.34 -2.99 6.89
C PRO A 59 19.94 -1.58 6.85
N ASP A 60 20.11 -0.95 8.01
CA ASP A 60 20.68 0.41 8.15
C ASP A 60 21.99 0.59 7.38
N ALA A 61 22.88 -0.40 7.41
CA ALA A 61 24.15 -0.36 6.67
C ALA A 61 23.98 -0.21 5.14
N VAL A 62 22.90 -0.76 4.58
CA VAL A 62 22.57 -0.61 3.15
C VAL A 62 21.97 0.78 2.89
N GLU A 63 21.16 1.30 3.81
CA GLU A 63 20.63 2.67 3.72
C GLU A 63 21.76 3.70 3.77
N ASP A 64 22.74 3.52 4.65
CA ASP A 64 23.95 4.36 4.75
C ASP A 64 24.79 4.32 3.46
N GLU A 65 24.94 3.14 2.84
CA GLU A 65 25.61 2.99 1.56
C GLU A 65 24.89 3.75 0.45
N ILE A 66 23.56 3.61 0.36
CA ILE A 66 22.73 4.36 -0.60
C ILE A 66 22.89 5.87 -0.37
N ALA A 67 22.83 6.33 0.88
CA ALA A 67 23.01 7.74 1.22
C ALA A 67 24.39 8.27 0.78
N SER A 68 25.45 7.49 1.00
CA SER A 68 26.81 7.84 0.55
C SER A 68 26.91 7.91 -0.97
N ILE A 69 26.26 7.00 -1.70
CA ILE A 69 26.22 7.01 -3.17
C ILE A 69 25.48 8.26 -3.67
N VAL A 70 24.33 8.58 -3.08
CA VAL A 70 23.51 9.75 -3.45
C VAL A 70 24.26 11.06 -3.19
N ALA A 71 25.08 11.13 -2.13
CA ALA A 71 25.91 12.29 -1.82
C ALA A 71 27.10 12.48 -2.80
N THR A 72 27.40 11.47 -3.62
CA THR A 72 28.53 11.49 -4.56
C THR A 72 28.10 11.94 -5.95
N PRO A 73 28.91 12.71 -6.70
CA PRO A 73 28.61 13.04 -8.10
C PRO A 73 28.40 11.79 -8.95
N ILE A 74 27.37 11.80 -9.79
CA ILE A 74 27.05 10.68 -10.67
C ILE A 74 28.07 10.60 -11.81
N ASP A 75 28.77 9.47 -11.90
CA ASP A 75 29.63 9.12 -13.03
C ASP A 75 28.82 8.43 -14.13
N TYR A 76 28.32 9.21 -15.08
CA TYR A 76 27.53 8.71 -16.20
C TYR A 76 28.31 7.78 -17.15
N THR A 77 29.64 7.69 -17.05
CA THR A 77 30.43 6.75 -17.88
C THR A 77 30.17 5.30 -17.51
N LYS A 78 29.71 5.04 -16.27
CA LYS A 78 29.37 3.71 -15.74
C LYS A 78 27.96 3.23 -16.09
N THR A 79 27.16 4.06 -16.77
CA THR A 79 25.80 3.67 -17.17
C THR A 79 25.82 2.61 -18.28
N VAL A 80 24.88 1.65 -18.21
CA VAL A 80 24.76 0.61 -19.23
C VAL A 80 24.17 1.20 -20.52
N ARG A 81 24.51 0.60 -21.67
CA ARG A 81 24.07 1.07 -23.00
C ARG A 81 23.53 -0.08 -23.86
N GLY A 82 22.81 0.28 -24.91
CA GLY A 82 22.29 -0.67 -25.90
C GLY A 82 21.39 -1.73 -25.26
N SER A 83 21.63 -3.00 -25.59
CA SER A 83 20.83 -4.13 -25.10
C SER A 83 20.97 -4.42 -23.60
N SER A 84 21.93 -3.80 -22.91
CA SER A 84 22.11 -3.95 -21.45
C SER A 84 21.21 -3.02 -20.64
N VAL A 85 20.52 -2.06 -21.27
CA VAL A 85 19.54 -1.20 -20.60
C VAL A 85 18.34 -2.06 -20.18
N GLY A 86 17.94 -1.94 -18.92
CA GLY A 86 16.83 -2.68 -18.37
C GLY A 86 15.48 -2.24 -18.93
N ARG A 87 14.43 -3.00 -18.65
CA ARG A 87 13.08 -2.77 -19.19
C ARG A 87 12.11 -2.29 -18.12
N VAL A 88 11.10 -1.55 -18.55
CA VAL A 88 9.90 -1.31 -17.74
C VAL A 88 8.90 -2.42 -18.07
N ILE A 89 8.45 -3.13 -17.04
CA ILE A 89 7.52 -4.26 -17.15
C ILE A 89 6.28 -3.89 -16.33
N TYR A 90 5.12 -3.87 -16.97
CA TYR A 90 3.86 -3.61 -16.28
C TYR A 90 3.25 -4.93 -15.85
N GLU A 91 3.27 -5.19 -14.55
CA GLU A 91 2.70 -6.40 -13.99
C GLU A 91 1.18 -6.33 -13.99
N ARG A 92 0.53 -7.47 -14.20
CA ARG A 92 -0.94 -7.62 -14.17
C ARG A 92 -1.31 -8.68 -13.15
N GLY A 93 -2.47 -8.54 -12.51
CA GLY A 93 -2.94 -9.55 -11.56
C GLY A 93 -2.35 -9.46 -10.14
N MET A 94 -1.55 -8.43 -9.86
CA MET A 94 -0.80 -8.32 -8.60
C MET A 94 -1.71 -8.02 -7.40
N ALA A 95 -2.75 -7.22 -7.61
CA ALA A 95 -3.79 -6.98 -6.60
C ALA A 95 -4.50 -8.28 -6.25
N GLU A 96 -4.89 -9.09 -7.24
CA GLU A 96 -5.58 -10.36 -7.04
C GLU A 96 -4.71 -11.38 -6.29
N LEU A 97 -3.40 -11.43 -6.59
CA LEU A 97 -2.46 -12.26 -5.83
C LEU A 97 -2.37 -11.84 -4.37
N TYR A 98 -2.27 -10.55 -4.10
CA TYR A 98 -2.24 -10.02 -2.73
C TYR A 98 -3.57 -10.27 -2.00
N ILE A 99 -4.70 -10.00 -2.63
CA ILE A 99 -6.04 -10.26 -2.10
C ILE A 99 -6.18 -11.74 -1.71
N LYS A 100 -5.79 -12.65 -2.61
CA LYS A 100 -5.82 -14.09 -2.35
C LYS A 100 -4.92 -14.50 -1.19
N HIS A 101 -3.74 -13.90 -1.08
CA HIS A 101 -2.83 -14.14 0.03
C HIS A 101 -3.48 -13.73 1.36
N VAL A 102 -3.99 -12.51 1.46
CA VAL A 102 -4.63 -12.00 2.69
C VAL A 102 -5.84 -12.85 3.06
N ILE A 103 -6.73 -13.16 2.12
CA ILE A 103 -7.87 -14.06 2.36
C ILE A 103 -7.41 -15.43 2.86
N GLY A 104 -6.32 -15.98 2.30
CA GLY A 104 -5.76 -17.26 2.70
C GLY A 104 -5.21 -17.29 4.13
N THR A 105 -5.00 -16.13 4.77
CA THR A 105 -4.59 -16.04 6.18
C THR A 105 -5.76 -16.05 7.16
N ALA A 106 -7.00 -15.86 6.67
CA ALA A 106 -8.18 -15.82 7.52
C ALA A 106 -8.60 -17.24 7.96
N TYR A 107 -8.84 -17.42 9.26
CA TYR A 107 -9.29 -18.70 9.83
C TYR A 107 -10.81 -18.90 9.79
N THR A 108 -11.58 -17.84 9.53
CA THR A 108 -13.05 -17.87 9.51
C THR A 108 -13.61 -16.92 8.46
N LYS A 109 -14.86 -17.17 8.09
CA LYS A 109 -15.70 -16.22 7.37
C LYS A 109 -16.20 -15.12 8.30
N LEU A 110 -16.60 -14.01 7.71
CA LEU A 110 -17.16 -12.80 8.33
C LEU A 110 -18.66 -12.66 8.01
N ASP A 111 -19.32 -13.76 7.65
CA ASP A 111 -20.75 -13.78 7.33
C ASP A 111 -21.58 -13.20 8.48
N GLY A 112 -22.53 -12.33 8.14
CA GLY A 112 -23.38 -11.64 9.12
C GLY A 112 -22.75 -10.39 9.75
N LEU A 113 -21.47 -10.11 9.49
CA LEU A 113 -20.85 -8.86 9.91
C LEU A 113 -21.06 -7.77 8.88
N LYS A 114 -21.54 -6.62 9.36
CA LYS A 114 -21.54 -5.34 8.65
C LYS A 114 -20.34 -4.50 9.11
N VAL A 115 -19.50 -4.09 8.17
CA VAL A 115 -18.26 -3.35 8.40
C VAL A 115 -18.30 -2.03 7.64
N VAL A 116 -17.96 -0.92 8.31
CA VAL A 116 -17.63 0.33 7.62
C VAL A 116 -16.12 0.37 7.36
N MET A 117 -15.73 0.59 6.11
CA MET A 117 -14.33 0.65 5.70
C MET A 117 -13.96 2.05 5.23
N ASP A 118 -13.11 2.74 5.99
CA ASP A 118 -12.47 3.99 5.58
C ASP A 118 -11.13 3.69 4.88
N CYS A 119 -11.10 3.98 3.58
CA CYS A 119 -9.95 3.69 2.73
C CYS A 119 -8.98 4.87 2.58
N SER A 120 -9.22 5.99 3.29
CA SER A 120 -8.38 7.20 3.27
C SER A 120 -8.13 7.83 1.89
N ASN A 121 -8.96 7.49 0.90
CA ASN A 121 -8.71 7.72 -0.53
C ASN A 121 -7.28 7.29 -0.94
N GLY A 122 -6.79 6.21 -0.34
CA GLY A 122 -5.43 5.73 -0.46
C GLY A 122 -5.34 4.42 -1.23
N ALA A 123 -4.22 3.73 -1.05
CA ALA A 123 -3.85 2.54 -1.80
C ALA A 123 -4.77 1.33 -1.58
N ASN A 124 -5.55 1.33 -0.50
CA ASN A 124 -6.50 0.26 -0.17
C ASN A 124 -7.93 0.50 -0.69
N SER A 125 -8.20 1.60 -1.39
CA SER A 125 -9.54 2.00 -1.86
C SER A 125 -10.26 0.93 -2.68
N GLU A 126 -9.52 0.14 -3.47
CA GLU A 126 -10.08 -0.97 -4.25
C GLU A 126 -9.89 -2.34 -3.55
N ILE A 127 -8.79 -2.52 -2.81
CA ILE A 127 -8.34 -3.82 -2.30
C ILE A 127 -9.08 -4.22 -1.01
N ALA A 128 -9.14 -3.34 -0.02
CA ALA A 128 -9.73 -3.69 1.29
C ALA A 128 -11.21 -4.08 1.20
N PRO A 129 -12.07 -3.38 0.44
CA PRO A 129 -13.47 -3.76 0.32
C PRO A 129 -13.63 -5.14 -0.34
N VAL A 130 -12.78 -5.48 -1.31
CA VAL A 130 -12.82 -6.78 -1.99
C VAL A 130 -12.43 -7.91 -1.03
N ILE A 131 -11.39 -7.71 -0.20
CA ILE A 131 -10.98 -8.70 0.81
C ILE A 131 -12.13 -8.98 1.78
N LEU A 132 -12.70 -7.93 2.39
CA LEU A 132 -13.75 -8.07 3.40
C LEU A 132 -15.03 -8.71 2.82
N ARG A 133 -15.46 -8.28 1.63
CA ARG A 133 -16.61 -8.89 0.92
C ARG A 133 -16.36 -10.35 0.57
N SER A 134 -15.15 -10.71 0.13
CA SER A 134 -14.78 -12.10 -0.19
C SER A 134 -14.75 -13.01 1.04
N LEU A 135 -14.57 -12.43 2.23
CA LEU A 135 -14.68 -13.13 3.50
C LEU A 135 -16.13 -13.23 4.01
N GLY A 136 -17.11 -12.57 3.38
CA GLY A 136 -18.53 -12.68 3.71
C GLY A 136 -19.15 -11.47 4.40
N ALA A 137 -18.36 -10.42 4.68
CA ALA A 137 -18.88 -9.21 5.32
C ALA A 137 -19.73 -8.37 4.35
N GLU A 138 -20.78 -7.74 4.88
CA GLU A 138 -21.41 -6.58 4.25
C GLU A 138 -20.50 -5.36 4.46
N VAL A 139 -20.08 -4.70 3.39
CA VAL A 139 -19.08 -3.62 3.47
C VAL A 139 -19.64 -2.30 2.95
N VAL A 140 -19.74 -1.33 3.85
CA VAL A 140 -20.03 0.08 3.54
C VAL A 140 -18.71 0.83 3.45
N THR A 141 -18.36 1.34 2.27
CA THR A 141 -17.12 2.10 2.09
C THR A 141 -17.33 3.58 2.30
N ILE A 142 -16.33 4.24 2.87
CA ILE A 142 -16.18 5.70 2.87
C ILE A 142 -14.76 6.04 2.41
N PHE A 143 -14.60 7.20 1.76
CA PHE A 143 -13.31 7.68 1.25
C PHE A 143 -12.58 6.62 0.41
N ASN A 144 -13.27 6.06 -0.59
CA ASN A 144 -12.74 5.04 -1.50
C ASN A 144 -12.70 5.50 -2.97
N GLU A 145 -12.75 6.82 -3.21
CA GLU A 145 -12.75 7.43 -4.54
C GLU A 145 -11.55 8.38 -4.67
N PRO A 146 -10.32 7.84 -4.77
CA PRO A 146 -9.12 8.64 -4.91
C PRO A 146 -9.14 9.47 -6.19
N ASN A 147 -8.80 10.75 -6.08
CA ASN A 147 -8.71 11.67 -7.23
C ASN A 147 -7.31 12.28 -7.41
N GLY A 148 -6.34 11.85 -6.59
CA GLY A 148 -4.96 12.33 -6.61
C GLY A 148 -4.65 13.48 -5.66
N THR A 149 -5.66 14.14 -5.07
CA THR A 149 -5.47 15.24 -4.12
C THR A 149 -6.26 15.10 -2.82
N ASN A 150 -7.07 14.05 -2.68
CA ASN A 150 -7.96 13.83 -1.53
C ASN A 150 -7.49 12.73 -0.55
N ILE A 151 -6.27 12.22 -0.71
CA ILE A 151 -5.68 11.24 0.21
C ILE A 151 -5.58 11.82 1.63
N ASN A 152 -5.95 11.05 2.66
CA ASN A 152 -5.89 11.42 4.08
C ASN A 152 -6.60 12.73 4.46
N ASN A 153 -7.40 13.32 3.55
CA ASN A 153 -8.02 14.63 3.78
C ASN A 153 -9.28 14.48 4.63
N GLY A 154 -9.14 14.66 5.96
CA GLY A 154 -10.25 14.52 6.91
C GLY A 154 -10.83 13.10 6.97
N CYS A 155 -10.01 12.10 6.63
CA CYS A 155 -10.38 10.68 6.63
C CYS A 155 -9.20 9.80 7.01
N GLY A 156 -9.46 8.50 7.11
CA GLY A 156 -8.46 7.49 7.40
C GLY A 156 -8.08 7.42 8.87
N SER A 157 -7.01 6.68 9.13
CA SER A 157 -6.63 6.28 10.49
C SER A 157 -6.24 7.45 11.43
N THR A 158 -6.00 8.65 10.89
CA THR A 158 -5.71 9.88 11.66
C THR A 158 -6.93 10.77 11.88
N HIS A 159 -8.07 10.49 11.23
CA HIS A 159 -9.31 11.26 11.29
C HIS A 159 -10.53 10.33 11.32
N LEU A 160 -10.85 9.80 12.50
CA LEU A 160 -11.86 8.76 12.68
C LEU A 160 -13.29 9.30 12.77
N GLU A 161 -13.51 10.61 12.84
CA GLU A 161 -14.81 11.20 13.16
C GLU A 161 -15.90 10.80 12.17
N ALA A 162 -15.55 10.75 10.87
CA ALA A 162 -16.46 10.31 9.82
C ALA A 162 -16.76 8.80 9.91
N LEU A 163 -15.76 7.98 10.26
CA LEU A 163 -15.93 6.55 10.49
C LEU A 163 -16.84 6.29 11.68
N GLN A 164 -16.57 6.93 12.83
CA GLN A 164 -17.38 6.81 14.06
C GLN A 164 -18.84 7.15 13.80
N LYS A 165 -19.09 8.27 13.13
CA LYS A 165 -20.45 8.67 12.75
C LYS A 165 -21.10 7.63 11.83
N LYS A 166 -20.38 7.15 10.82
CA LYS A 166 -20.94 6.22 9.83
C LYS A 166 -21.26 4.86 10.44
N VAL A 167 -20.43 4.35 11.35
CA VAL A 167 -20.67 3.07 12.04
C VAL A 167 -22.01 3.08 12.76
N VAL A 168 -22.25 4.12 13.58
CA VAL A 168 -23.53 4.28 14.31
C VAL A 168 -24.69 4.51 13.34
N GLU A 169 -24.50 5.35 12.32
CA GLU A 169 -25.53 5.69 11.31
C GLU A 169 -26.08 4.44 10.60
N VAL A 170 -25.21 3.50 10.23
CA VAL A 170 -25.61 2.29 9.47
C VAL A 170 -25.82 1.05 10.35
N GLY A 171 -25.64 1.18 11.66
CA GLY A 171 -25.67 0.06 12.61
C GLY A 171 -24.66 -1.02 12.22
N ALA A 172 -23.42 -0.62 11.93
CA ALA A 172 -22.34 -1.57 11.65
C ALA A 172 -21.76 -2.14 12.95
N HIS A 173 -21.20 -3.34 12.86
CA HIS A 173 -20.61 -4.04 14.00
C HIS A 173 -19.19 -3.52 14.30
N VAL A 174 -18.52 -2.96 13.30
CA VAL A 174 -17.17 -2.41 13.43
C VAL A 174 -16.88 -1.44 12.28
N GLY A 175 -16.12 -0.40 12.58
CA GLY A 175 -15.45 0.45 11.61
C GLY A 175 -13.97 0.11 11.52
N ILE A 176 -13.39 0.14 10.32
CA ILE A 176 -11.95 -0.04 10.10
C ILE A 176 -11.44 1.13 9.26
N ALA A 177 -10.36 1.78 9.70
CA ALA A 177 -9.68 2.84 8.98
C ALA A 177 -8.23 2.48 8.69
N ASN A 178 -7.83 2.58 7.43
CA ASN A 178 -6.42 2.59 7.03
C ASN A 178 -5.89 4.02 6.86
N ASP A 179 -4.57 4.18 6.84
CA ASP A 179 -3.92 5.36 6.28
C ASP A 179 -3.69 5.22 4.77
N GLY A 180 -3.13 6.27 4.16
CA GLY A 180 -3.01 6.41 2.71
C GLY A 180 -2.25 5.29 1.98
N ASP A 181 -1.30 4.61 2.62
CA ASP A 181 -0.63 3.42 2.07
C ASP A 181 -0.94 2.11 2.81
N ALA A 182 -1.88 2.17 3.74
CA ALA A 182 -2.40 1.04 4.50
C ALA A 182 -1.32 0.21 5.21
N ASP A 183 -0.33 0.87 5.81
CA ASP A 183 0.55 0.24 6.80
C ASP A 183 0.04 0.39 8.25
N ARG A 184 -1.02 1.20 8.48
CA ARG A 184 -1.73 1.34 9.75
C ARG A 184 -3.19 0.91 9.65
N CYS A 185 -3.73 0.48 10.79
CA CYS A 185 -5.13 0.10 10.94
C CYS A 185 -5.63 0.56 12.31
N LEU A 186 -6.71 1.33 12.33
CA LEU A 186 -7.47 1.66 13.52
C LEU A 186 -8.90 1.11 13.38
N ALA A 187 -9.53 0.82 14.51
CA ALA A 187 -10.88 0.27 14.55
C ALA A 187 -11.80 1.19 15.36
N VAL A 188 -13.10 1.07 15.10
CA VAL A 188 -14.16 1.73 15.85
C VAL A 188 -15.20 0.68 16.19
N ASP A 189 -15.64 0.63 17.45
CA ASP A 189 -16.68 -0.29 17.91
C ASP A 189 -18.08 0.11 17.40
N GLU A 190 -19.07 -0.74 17.63
CA GLU A 190 -20.46 -0.53 17.21
C GLU A 190 -21.13 0.71 17.82
N ASN A 191 -20.57 1.24 18.92
CA ASN A 191 -21.05 2.44 19.60
C ASN A 191 -20.36 3.72 19.10
N GLY A 192 -19.43 3.61 18.15
CA GLY A 192 -18.66 4.72 17.61
C GLY A 192 -17.44 5.10 18.44
N VAL A 193 -16.94 4.23 19.32
CA VAL A 193 -15.75 4.46 20.15
C VAL A 193 -14.52 3.83 19.47
N ALA A 194 -13.43 4.59 19.40
CA ALA A 194 -12.15 4.16 18.80
C ALA A 194 -11.23 3.52 19.84
#